data_AF-A0A917KVR6-F1
#
_entry.id   AF-A0A917KVR6-F1
#
_cell.length_a   1.000
_cell.length_b   1.000
_cell.length_c   1.000
_cell.angle_alpha   90.00
_cell.angle_beta   90.00
_cell.angle_gamma   90.00
#
_symmetry.space_group_name_H-M   'P 1'
#
loop_
_entity.id
_entity.type
_entity.pdbx_description
1 polymer ?
#
loop_
_entity_poly.entity_id
_entity_poly.type
_entity_poly.pdbx_seq_one_letter_code
_entity_poly.pdbx_strand_id
1 'polypeptide(L)'
;MVFRPVKVAVFIDGCYWHGCPEHYVPPKTNSGYWSDKVARNMARDRDTDQRLTQAGWTVLRFWEHESSTECAAQIATEVTKRRTQASHAGKQTR
;
A
#
# COMPACT_ATOMS: atom_id res chain seq x y z
N MET A 1 -6.47 -3.61 3.13
CA MET A 1 -6.68 -5.06 3.39
C MET A 1 -5.42 -5.66 4.01
N VAL A 2 -5.50 -6.71 4.84
CA VAL A 2 -4.31 -7.34 5.47
C VAL A 2 -4.34 -8.88 5.45
N PHE A 3 -3.18 -9.49 5.23
CA PHE A 3 -2.93 -10.94 5.33
C PHE A 3 -1.96 -11.23 6.48
N ARG A 4 -2.49 -11.31 7.69
CA ARG A 4 -1.72 -11.36 8.95
C ARG A 4 -0.66 -12.48 9.01
N PRO A 5 -0.95 -13.76 8.66
CA PRO A 5 0.03 -14.85 8.83
C PRO A 5 1.33 -14.67 8.05
N VAL A 6 1.28 -13.93 6.94
CA VAL A 6 2.43 -13.68 6.06
C VAL A 6 2.88 -12.22 6.07
N LYS A 7 2.30 -11.41 6.96
CA LYS A 7 2.55 -9.97 7.12
C LYS A 7 2.53 -9.21 5.78
N VAL A 8 1.42 -9.30 5.04
CA VAL A 8 1.19 -8.46 3.84
C VAL A 8 0.09 -7.46 4.13
N ALA A 9 0.35 -6.17 3.91
CA ALA A 9 -0.63 -5.09 3.98
C ALA A 9 -0.85 -4.50 2.58
N VAL A 10 -2.10 -4.27 2.22
CA VAL A 10 -2.52 -3.77 0.90
C VAL A 10 -3.31 -2.48 1.06
N PHE A 11 -2.90 -1.44 0.33
CA PHE A 11 -3.56 -0.14 0.24
C PHE A 11 -4.01 0.12 -1.21
N ILE A 12 -5.18 0.73 -1.37
CA ILE A 12 -5.69 1.25 -2.64
C ILE A 12 -5.90 2.74 -2.44
N ASP A 13 -5.07 3.53 -3.08
CA ASP A 13 -4.98 4.97 -2.86
C ASP A 13 -5.81 5.72 -3.89
N GLY A 14 -6.77 6.50 -3.38
CA GLY A 14 -7.53 7.40 -4.23
C GLY A 14 -6.64 8.50 -4.82
N CYS A 15 -6.70 8.71 -6.14
CA CYS A 15 -5.75 9.55 -6.86
C CYS A 15 -5.70 10.97 -6.32
N TYR A 16 -6.89 11.52 -6.05
CA TYR A 16 -7.02 12.87 -5.54
C TYR A 16 -6.48 13.01 -4.11
N TRP A 17 -6.82 12.06 -3.24
CA TRP A 17 -6.55 12.16 -1.80
C TRP A 17 -5.10 11.91 -1.41
N HIS A 18 -4.39 11.15 -2.25
CA HIS A 18 -3.02 10.69 -2.01
C HIS A 18 -2.01 11.31 -2.99
N GLY A 19 -2.44 12.28 -3.81
CA GLY A 19 -1.54 13.04 -4.68
C GLY A 19 -0.92 12.20 -5.80
N CYS A 20 -1.76 11.47 -6.54
CA CYS A 20 -1.34 10.68 -7.70
C CYS A 20 -0.54 11.53 -8.70
N PRO A 21 0.67 11.09 -9.12
CA PRO A 21 1.47 11.83 -10.09
C PRO A 21 0.79 12.09 -11.44
N GLU A 22 -0.15 11.23 -11.83
CA GLU A 22 -0.81 11.27 -13.14
C GLU A 22 -2.17 12.00 -13.10
N HIS A 23 -2.96 11.76 -12.05
CA HIS A 23 -4.36 12.18 -12.00
C HIS A 23 -4.65 13.25 -10.95
N TYR A 24 -3.68 13.64 -10.11
CA TYR A 24 -3.90 14.69 -9.13
C TYR A 24 -4.05 16.06 -9.80
N VAL A 25 -5.19 16.70 -9.55
CA VAL A 25 -5.44 18.08 -9.97
C VAL A 25 -5.64 18.93 -8.71
N PRO A 26 -4.83 19.98 -8.49
CA PRO A 26 -5.03 20.89 -7.37
C PRO A 26 -6.42 21.53 -7.40
N PRO A 27 -7.12 21.61 -6.26
CA PRO A 27 -8.45 22.19 -6.22
C PRO A 27 -8.39 23.71 -6.43
N LYS A 28 -9.35 24.23 -7.20
CA LYS A 28 -9.46 25.66 -7.51
C LYS A 28 -10.01 26.48 -6.34
N THR A 29 -10.81 25.86 -5.47
CA THR A 29 -11.44 26.50 -4.30
C THR A 29 -10.75 26.03 -3.03
N ASN A 30 -10.44 26.95 -2.10
CA ASN A 30 -9.72 26.65 -0.85
C ASN A 30 -8.41 25.87 -1.10
N SER A 31 -7.70 26.25 -2.17
CA SER A 31 -6.52 25.54 -2.68
C SER A 31 -5.49 25.27 -1.59
N GLY A 32 -5.13 26.27 -0.78
CA GLY A 32 -4.17 26.11 0.32
C GLY A 32 -4.57 25.01 1.31
N TYR A 33 -5.79 25.08 1.84
CA TYR A 33 -6.29 24.09 2.81
C TYR A 33 -6.26 22.65 2.24
N TRP A 34 -6.71 22.47 1.00
CA TRP A 34 -6.79 21.15 0.39
C TRP A 34 -5.44 20.63 -0.06
N SER A 35 -4.56 21.46 -0.64
CA SER A 35 -3.20 21.08 -0.96
C SER A 35 -2.43 20.68 0.30
N ASP A 36 -2.58 21.41 1.41
CA ASP A 36 -1.99 21.03 2.69
C ASP A 36 -2.56 19.72 3.22
N LYS A 37 -3.87 19.48 3.03
CA LYS A 37 -4.51 18.22 3.42
C LYS A 37 -3.95 17.04 2.64
N VAL A 38 -3.79 17.17 1.32
CA VAL A 38 -3.21 16.13 0.46
C VAL A 38 -1.74 15.91 0.85
N ALA A 39 -0.96 16.97 1.07
CA ALA A 39 0.41 16.85 1.54
C ALA A 39 0.51 16.10 2.88
N ARG A 40 -0.40 16.37 3.83
CA ARG A 40 -0.48 15.62 5.09
C ARG A 40 -0.86 14.16 4.90
N ASN A 41 -1.74 13.84 3.95
CA ASN A 41 -2.07 12.45 3.62
C ASN A 41 -0.82 11.73 3.08
N MET A 42 -0.14 12.30 2.08
CA MET A 42 1.10 11.74 1.54
C MET A 42 2.21 11.57 2.59
N ALA A 43 2.30 12.47 3.57
CA ALA A 43 3.23 12.31 4.69
C ALA A 43 2.85 11.14 5.60
N ARG A 44 1.56 10.95 5.89
CA ARG A 44 1.05 9.79 6.66
C ARG A 44 1.23 8.47 5.91
N ASP A 45 1.09 8.47 4.58
CA ASP A 45 1.30 7.27 3.77
C ASP A 45 2.76 6.80 3.90
N ARG A 46 3.72 7.73 3.80
CA ARG A 46 5.15 7.44 4.00
C ARG A 46 5.47 6.94 5.42
N ASP A 47 4.91 7.55 6.46
CA ASP A 47 5.06 7.08 7.85
C ASP A 47 4.50 5.67 8.02
N THR A 48 3.32 5.41 7.45
CA THR A 48 2.65 4.11 7.54
C THR A 48 3.48 3.02 6.87
N ASP A 49 4.02 3.29 5.68
CA ASP A 49 4.94 2.37 4.99
C ASP A 49 6.15 2.04 5.83
N GLN A 50 6.82 3.08 6.32
CA GLN A 50 8.03 2.93 7.11
C GLN A 50 7.77 2.06 8.33
N ARG A 51 6.70 2.34 9.08
CA ARG A 51 6.36 1.60 10.31
C ARG A 51 5.98 0.16 10.02
N LEU A 52 5.23 -0.10 8.95
CA LEU A 52 4.86 -1.45 8.53
C LEU A 52 6.09 -2.24 8.08
N THR A 53 6.93 -1.66 7.23
CA THR A 53 8.19 -2.29 6.78
C THR A 53 9.11 -2.61 7.96
N GLN A 54 9.28 -1.67 8.90
CA GLN A 54 10.06 -1.90 10.13
C GLN A 54 9.48 -3.02 11.00
N ALA A 55 8.16 -3.19 11.04
CA ALA A 55 7.50 -4.30 11.73
C ALA A 55 7.53 -5.64 10.94
N GLY A 56 8.23 -5.68 9.81
CA GLY A 56 8.41 -6.85 8.96
C GLY A 56 7.22 -7.13 8.04
N TRP A 57 6.39 -6.13 7.75
CA TRP A 57 5.33 -6.23 6.77
C TRP A 57 5.82 -5.91 5.36
N THR A 58 5.31 -6.66 4.39
CA THR A 58 5.34 -6.26 2.98
C THR A 58 4.17 -5.35 2.73
N VAL A 59 4.44 -4.14 2.24
CA VAL A 59 3.41 -3.16 1.90
C VAL A 59 3.25 -3.17 0.38
N LEU A 60 2.03 -3.44 -0.09
CA LEU A 60 1.62 -3.29 -1.47
C LEU A 60 0.65 -2.11 -1.54
N ARG A 61 0.90 -1.17 -2.45
CA ARG A 61 0.04 -0.01 -2.64
C ARG A 61 -0.20 0.17 -4.13
N PHE A 62 -1.45 0.38 -4.47
CA PHE A 62 -1.92 0.58 -5.83
C PHE A 62 -2.78 1.85 -5.88
N TRP A 63 -2.79 2.54 -6.99
CA TRP A 63 -3.71 3.63 -7.24
C TRP A 63 -5.09 3.13 -7.64
N GLU A 64 -6.13 3.89 -7.32
CA GLU A 64 -7.51 3.56 -7.71
C GLU A 64 -7.73 3.46 -9.23
N HIS A 65 -6.85 4.07 -10.03
CA HIS A 65 -6.93 4.03 -11.50
C HIS A 65 -6.25 2.79 -12.09
N GLU A 66 -5.54 1.99 -11.28
CA GLU A 66 -4.94 0.75 -11.76
C GLU A 66 -6.01 -0.33 -11.96
N SER A 67 -5.74 -1.26 -12.89
CA SER A 67 -6.61 -2.39 -13.15
C SER A 67 -6.78 -3.24 -11.90
N SER A 68 -8.03 -3.38 -11.42
CA SER A 68 -8.33 -4.20 -10.24
C SER A 68 -7.92 -5.65 -10.42
N THR A 69 -8.01 -6.18 -11.65
CA THR A 69 -7.62 -7.55 -11.98
C THR A 69 -6.12 -7.74 -11.84
N GLU A 70 -5.33 -6.78 -12.34
CA GLU A 70 -3.86 -6.83 -12.24
C GLU A 70 -3.40 -6.66 -10.80
N CYS A 71 -3.98 -5.71 -10.06
CA CYS A 71 -3.71 -5.52 -8.63
C CYS A 71 -3.99 -6.80 -7.84
N ALA A 72 -5.15 -7.44 -8.08
CA ALA A 72 -5.52 -8.69 -7.42
C ALA A 72 -4.54 -9.83 -7.73
N ALA A 73 -4.10 -9.95 -8.99
CA ALA A 73 -3.12 -10.94 -9.40
C ALA A 73 -1.75 -10.74 -8.72
N GLN A 74 -1.29 -9.49 -8.61
CA GLN A 74 -0.04 -9.16 -7.91
C GLN A 74 -0.15 -9.47 -6.41
N ILE A 75 -1.25 -9.10 -5.77
CA ILE A 75 -1.52 -9.41 -4.35
C ILE A 75 -1.50 -10.93 -4.12
N ALA A 76 -2.21 -11.69 -4.95
CA ALA A 76 -2.30 -13.14 -4.83
C ALA A 76 -0.92 -13.81 -4.99
N THR A 77 -0.12 -13.34 -5.94
CA THR A 77 1.25 -13.79 -6.17
C THR A 77 2.13 -13.58 -4.94
N GLU A 78 2.18 -12.36 -4.39
CA GLU A 78 3.04 -12.06 -3.24
C GLU A 78 2.58 -12.80 -1.96
N VAL A 79 1.27 -12.87 -1.70
CA VAL A 79 0.72 -13.63 -0.57
C VAL A 79 1.11 -15.11 -0.67
N THR A 80 0.98 -15.71 -1.86
CA THR A 80 1.33 -17.12 -2.08
C THR A 80 2.82 -17.37 -1.87
N LYS A 81 3.68 -16.53 -2.45
CA LYS A 81 5.13 -16.58 -2.28
C LYS A 81 5.54 -16.54 -0.81
N ARG A 82 4.99 -15.60 -0.03
CA ARG A 82 5.31 -15.49 1.40
C ARG A 82 4.77 -16.66 2.24
N ARG A 83 3.61 -17.23 1.87
CA ARG A 83 3.09 -18.45 2.52
C ARG A 83 4.04 -19.63 2.33
N THR A 84 4.56 -19.79 1.12
CA THR A 84 5.56 -20.82 0.81
C THR A 84 6.83 -20.61 1.64
N GLN A 85 7.37 -19.39 1.69
CA GLN A 85 8.58 -19.09 2.47
C GLN A 85 8.42 -19.35 3.97
N ALA A 86 7.31 -18.93 4.56
CA ALA A 86 7.00 -19.19 5.97
C ALA A 86 6.93 -20.69 6.29
N SER A 87 6.39 -21.48 5.36
CA SER A 87 6.27 -22.94 5.51
C SER A 87 7.63 -23.65 5.44
N HIS A 88 8.58 -23.12 4.65
CA HIS A 88 9.95 -23.65 4.58
C HIS A 88 10.76 -23.30 5.84
N ALA A 89 10.65 -22.08 6.34
CA ALA A 89 11.32 -21.66 7.58
C ALA A 89 10.93 -22.52 8.80
N GLY A 90 9.65 -22.93 8.89
CA GLY A 90 9.16 -23.81 9.96
C GLY A 90 9.66 -25.27 9.88
N LYS A 91 10.05 -25.75 8.70
CA LYS A 91 10.59 -27.12 8.52
C LYS A 91 12.09 -27.21 8.81
N GLN A 92 12.82 -26.11 8.72
CA GLN A 92 14.29 -26.08 8.88
C GLN A 92 14.73 -25.89 10.35
N THR A 93 13.78 -25.59 11.24
CA THR A 93 14.01 -25.35 12.68
C THR A 93 13.54 -26.53 13.56
N ARG A 94 13.26 -27.69 12.96
CA ARG A 94 12.92 -28.96 13.64
C ARG A 94 13.90 -30.03 13.21
#